data_AF-A0A819FDX8-F1
#
_entry.id   AF-A0A819FDX8-F1
#
_cell.length_a   1.000
_cell.length_b   1.000
_cell.length_c   1.000
_cell.angle_alpha   90.00
_cell.angle_beta   90.00
_cell.angle_gamma   90.00
#
_symmetry.space_group_name_H-M   'P 1'
#
loop_
_entity.id
_entity.type
_entity.pdbx_description
1 polymer ?
#
loop_
_entity_poly.entity_id
_entity_poly.type
_entity_poly.pdbx_seq_one_letter_code
_entity_poly.pdbx_strand_id
1 'polypeptide(L)'
;MYSTLIQACLMRAALIRSKVSDFHNERHDVQIVFLNKGYSMNFIKEHVEQLFQDFHIFNWKSNLNQNTYNKMREEIIEYDQQHQEMKIKQQ
;
A
#
# COMPACT_ATOMS: atom_id res chain seq x y z
N MET A 1 1.64 3.68 13.85
CA MET A 1 0.72 4.71 13.33
C MET A 1 1.21 5.10 11.94
N TYR A 2 0.73 4.43 10.89
CA TYR A 2 1.09 4.75 9.51
C TYR A 2 0.44 6.07 9.13
N SER A 3 1.22 7.15 9.11
CA SER A 3 0.68 8.50 9.07
C SER A 3 1.10 9.24 7.80
N THR A 4 0.95 8.61 6.64
CA THR A 4 0.81 9.38 5.39
C THR A 4 -0.38 8.93 4.57
N LEU A 5 -1.02 9.91 3.93
CA LEU A 5 -2.10 9.68 2.99
C LEU A 5 -1.66 8.78 1.82
N ILE A 6 -0.36 8.78 1.47
CA ILE A 6 0.23 7.89 0.46
C ILE A 6 0.05 6.43 0.87
N GLN A 7 0.50 6.06 2.08
CA GLN A 7 0.37 4.68 2.57
C GLN A 7 -1.09 4.25 2.63
N ALA A 8 -1.99 5.12 3.12
CA ALA A 8 -3.42 4.82 3.16
C ALA A 8 -4.02 4.58 1.76
N CYS A 9 -3.65 5.39 0.76
CA CYS A 9 -4.06 5.18 -0.62
C CYS A 9 -3.55 3.84 -1.18
N LEU A 10 -2.31 3.48 -0.89
CA LEU A 10 -1.71 2.24 -1.37
C LEU A 10 -2.27 0.99 -0.67
N MET A 11 -2.54 1.04 0.63
CA MET A 11 -3.25 -0.02 1.34
C MET A 11 -4.65 -0.23 0.76
N ARG A 12 -5.38 0.87 0.52
CA ARG A 12 -6.68 0.82 -0.15
C ARG A 12 -6.59 0.21 -1.55
N ALA A 13 -5.57 0.58 -2.33
CA ALA A 13 -5.32 -0.01 -3.64
C ALA A 13 -5.16 -1.54 -3.54
N ALA A 14 -4.39 -2.02 -2.56
CA ALA A 14 -4.20 -3.45 -2.33
C ALA A 14 -5.49 -4.17 -1.89
N LEU A 15 -6.33 -3.53 -1.07
CA LEU A 15 -7.62 -4.10 -0.65
C LEU A 15 -8.57 -4.29 -1.84
N ILE A 16 -8.65 -3.29 -2.74
CA ILE A 16 -9.63 -3.26 -3.84
C ILE A 16 -9.15 -4.06 -5.06
N ARG A 17 -7.87 -3.98 -5.40
CA ARG A 17 -7.32 -4.65 -6.59
C ARG A 17 -6.93 -6.09 -6.24
N SER A 18 -7.28 -7.04 -7.08
CA SER A 18 -6.91 -8.45 -6.92
C SER A 18 -5.74 -8.86 -7.81
N LYS A 19 -5.49 -8.12 -8.90
CA LYS A 19 -4.38 -8.36 -9.83
C LYS A 19 -3.23 -7.38 -9.55
N VAL A 20 -2.00 -7.88 -9.60
CA VAL A 20 -0.80 -7.08 -9.37
C VAL A 20 -0.61 -5.98 -10.42
N SER A 21 -1.06 -6.22 -11.66
CA SER A 21 -1.07 -5.21 -12.73
C SER A 21 -1.95 -4.02 -12.37
N ASP A 22 -3.14 -4.28 -11.83
CA ASP A 22 -4.12 -3.24 -11.51
C ASP A 22 -3.66 -2.45 -10.29
N PHE A 23 -3.03 -3.14 -9.34
CA PHE A 23 -2.35 -2.50 -8.22
C PHE A 23 -1.19 -1.61 -8.68
N HIS A 24 -0.39 -2.03 -9.65
CA HIS A 24 0.68 -1.20 -10.20
C HIS A 24 0.16 0.07 -10.89
N ASN A 25 -0.95 -0.04 -11.62
CA ASN A 25 -1.62 1.11 -12.22
C ASN A 25 -2.12 2.08 -11.15
N GLU A 26 -2.84 1.59 -10.15
CA GLU A 26 -3.34 2.43 -9.05
C GLU A 26 -2.20 3.07 -8.25
N ARG A 27 -1.12 2.32 -7.98
CA ARG A 27 0.09 2.84 -7.34
C ARG A 27 0.72 3.97 -8.17
N HIS A 28 0.76 3.83 -9.49
CA HIS A 28 1.28 4.87 -10.37
C HIS A 28 0.40 6.14 -10.33
N ASP A 29 -0.92 5.97 -10.39
CA ASP A 29 -1.87 7.08 -10.29
C ASP A 29 -1.74 7.82 -8.95
N VAL A 30 -1.61 7.07 -7.84
CA VAL A 30 -1.32 7.63 -6.52
C VAL A 30 -0.05 8.48 -6.56
N GLN A 31 1.05 7.95 -7.11
CA GLN A 31 2.31 8.71 -7.22
C GLN A 31 2.14 10.00 -8.01
N ILE A 32 1.43 9.97 -9.15
CA ILE A 32 1.15 11.15 -9.98
C ILE A 32 0.34 12.19 -9.18
N VAL A 33 -0.70 11.77 -8.47
CA VAL A 33 -1.54 12.68 -7.67
C VAL A 33 -0.70 13.42 -6.62
N PHE A 34 0.21 12.72 -5.94
CA PHE A 34 1.07 13.37 -4.94
C PHE A 34 2.16 14.24 -5.58
N LEU A 35 2.72 13.85 -6.72
CA LEU A 35 3.63 14.74 -7.48
C LEU A 35 2.92 16.05 -7.86
N ASN A 36 1.69 15.97 -8.37
CA ASN A 36 0.89 17.14 -8.75
C ASN A 36 0.50 18.02 -7.55
N LYS A 37 0.50 17.47 -6.34
CA LYS A 37 0.30 18.22 -5.09
C LYS A 37 1.59 18.86 -4.55
N GLY A 38 2.71 18.76 -5.26
CA GLY A 38 3.98 19.37 -4.90
C GLY A 38 4.87 18.53 -3.98
N TYR A 39 4.55 17.26 -3.76
CA TYR A 39 5.44 16.36 -3.02
C TYR A 39 6.63 15.94 -3.89
N SER A 40 7.81 15.84 -3.27
CA SER A 40 9.01 15.41 -4.00
C SER A 40 8.96 13.93 -4.36
N MET A 41 9.61 13.56 -5.46
CA MET A 41 9.70 12.16 -5.90
C MET A 41 10.38 11.27 -4.82
N ASN A 42 11.40 11.79 -4.14
CA ASN A 42 12.09 11.07 -3.07
C ASN A 42 11.14 10.79 -1.90
N PHE A 43 10.37 11.82 -1.47
CA PHE A 43 9.38 11.65 -0.41
C PHE A 43 8.35 10.58 -0.78
N ILE A 44 7.80 10.61 -2.00
CA ILE A 44 6.81 9.61 -2.42
C ILE A 44 7.43 8.21 -2.47
N LYS A 45 8.64 8.09 -3.00
CA LYS A 45 9.38 6.83 -3.09
C LYS A 45 9.64 6.23 -1.72
N GLU A 46 10.05 7.02 -0.73
CA GLU A 46 10.26 6.57 0.65
C GLU A 46 8.97 5.98 1.25
N HIS A 47 7.82 6.61 1.03
CA HIS A 47 6.55 6.10 1.56
C HIS A 47 6.06 4.84 0.86
N VAL A 48 6.31 4.72 -0.45
CA VAL A 48 6.07 3.48 -1.20
C VAL A 48 6.98 2.37 -0.68
N GLU A 49 8.27 2.67 -0.48
CA GLU A 49 9.26 1.73 0.08
C GLU A 49 8.86 1.24 1.46
N GLN A 50 8.46 2.17 2.33
CA GLN A 50 8.05 1.87 3.69
C GLN A 50 6.87 0.89 3.70
N LEU A 51 5.84 1.13 2.86
CA LEU A 51 4.71 0.19 2.77
C LEU A 51 5.19 -1.24 2.46
N PHE A 52 6.03 -1.42 1.44
CA PHE A 52 6.50 -2.75 1.08
C PHE A 52 7.37 -3.38 2.17
N GLN A 53 8.15 -2.58 2.90
CA GLN A 53 8.92 -3.06 4.04
C GLN A 53 8.03 -3.49 5.21
N ASP A 54 6.95 -2.75 5.48
CA ASP A 54 5.97 -3.07 6.53
C ASP A 54 5.32 -4.45 6.32
N PHE A 55 5.22 -4.88 5.06
CA PHE A 55 4.70 -6.20 4.65
C PHE A 55 5.80 -7.14 4.14
N HIS A 56 7.04 -6.95 4.57
CA HIS A 56 8.18 -7.85 4.33
C HIS A 56 8.50 -8.14 2.84
N ILE A 57 8.12 -7.25 1.91
CA ILE A 57 8.48 -7.37 0.50
C ILE A 57 9.72 -6.51 0.20
N PHE A 58 10.88 -7.15 0.15
CA PHE A 58 12.14 -6.46 -0.13
C PHE A 58 12.45 -6.33 -1.64
N ASN A 59 11.91 -7.22 -2.47
CA ASN A 59 12.22 -7.31 -3.92
C ASN A 59 11.18 -6.63 -4.83
N TRP A 60 10.32 -5.78 -4.27
CA TRP A 60 9.20 -5.16 -5.00
C TRP A 60 9.66 -4.30 -6.19
N LYS A 61 10.87 -3.72 -6.11
CA LYS A 61 11.45 -2.86 -7.16
C LYS A 61 11.83 -3.65 -8.42
N SER A 62 12.23 -4.91 -8.25
CA SER A 62 12.80 -5.72 -9.31
C SER A 62 11.73 -6.53 -10.03
N ASN A 63 10.79 -7.13 -9.28
CA ASN A 63 9.63 -7.80 -9.85
C ASN A 63 8.61 -8.15 -8.76
N LEU A 64 7.56 -7.34 -8.58
CA LEU A 64 6.42 -7.74 -7.77
C LEU A 64 5.52 -8.64 -8.62
N ASN A 65 5.62 -9.95 -8.43
CA ASN A 65 4.75 -10.90 -9.12
C ASN A 65 3.43 -11.11 -8.36
N GLN A 66 2.45 -11.74 -9.03
CA GLN A 66 1.11 -11.98 -8.48
C GLN A 66 1.13 -12.77 -7.16
N ASN A 67 2.03 -13.76 -7.00
CA ASN A 67 2.08 -14.58 -5.79
C ASN A 67 2.59 -13.77 -4.59
N THR A 68 3.66 -12.99 -4.76
CA THR A 68 4.17 -12.09 -3.72
C THR A 68 3.16 -11.01 -3.37
N TYR A 69 2.48 -10.46 -4.39
CA TYR A 69 1.41 -9.49 -4.19
C TYR A 69 0.22 -10.07 -3.41
N ASN A 70 -0.20 -11.30 -3.71
CA ASN A 70 -1.30 -11.96 -2.99
C ASN A 70 -1.00 -12.10 -1.50
N LYS A 71 0.22 -12.50 -1.13
CA LYS A 71 0.64 -12.61 0.28
C LYS A 71 0.55 -11.27 1.00
N MET A 72 1.11 -10.21 0.42
CA MET A 72 0.98 -8.86 0.97
C MET A 72 -0.47 -8.42 1.08
N ARG A 73 -1.28 -8.73 0.07
CA ARG A 73 -2.71 -8.39 0.07
C ARG A 73 -3.45 -9.11 1.20
N GLU A 74 -3.16 -10.38 1.45
CA GLU A 74 -3.71 -11.14 2.58
C GLU A 74 -3.32 -10.50 3.91
N GLU A 75 -2.03 -10.17 4.11
CA GLU A 75 -1.57 -9.48 5.32
C GLU A 75 -2.25 -8.10 5.50
N ILE A 76 -2.44 -7.34 4.42
CA ILE A 76 -3.17 -6.06 4.46
C ILE A 76 -4.64 -6.25 4.83
N ILE A 77 -5.29 -7.30 4.34
CA ILE A 77 -6.69 -7.64 4.67
C ILE A 77 -6.80 -8.00 6.15
N GLU A 78 -5.93 -8.88 6.64
CA GLU A 78 -5.90 -9.28 8.04
C GLU A 78 -5.65 -8.07 8.96
N TYR A 79 -4.72 -7.21 8.58
CA TYR A 79 -4.44 -5.96 9.29
C TYR A 79 -5.67 -5.03 9.36
N ASP A 80 -6.38 -4.85 8.24
CA ASP A 80 -7.58 -4.01 8.19
C ASP A 80 -8.71 -4.60 9.05
N GLN A 81 -8.92 -5.92 9.00
CA GLN A 81 -9.91 -6.62 9.81
C GLN A 81 -9.65 -6.43 11.31
N GLN A 82 -8.41 -6.65 11.76
CA GLN A 82 -8.01 -6.44 13.15
C GLN A 82 -8.25 -4.98 13.59
N HIS A 83 -7.96 -4.01 12.73
CA HIS A 83 -8.19 -2.59 13.01
C HIS A 83 -9.69 -2.24 13.10
N GLN A 84 -10.53 -2.84 12.26
CA GLN A 84 -11.97 -2.65 12.33
C GLN A 84 -12.55 -3.24 13.62
N GLU A 85 -12.14 -4.44 14.01
CA GLU A 85 -12.58 -5.08 15.26
C GLU A 85 -12.19 -4.28 16.50
N MET A 86 -10.97 -3.72 16.53
CA MET A 86 -10.52 -2.85 17.63
C MET A 86 -11.37 -1.58 17.75
N LYS A 87 -11.78 -0.97 16.63
CA LYS A 87 -12.67 0.20 16.65
C LYS A 87 -14.05 -0.12 17.18
N ILE A 88 -14.59 -1.29 16.84
CA ILE A 88 -15.91 -1.74 17.32
C ILE A 88 -15.88 -1.97 18.83
N LYS A 89 -14.80 -2.55 19.38
CA LYS A 89 -14.68 -2.82 20.83
C LYS A 89 -14.47 -1.56 21.69
N GLN A 90 -14.18 -0.41 21.08
CA GLN A 90 -13.99 0.87 21.76
C GLN A 90 -15.23 1.78 21.71
N GLN A 91 -16.30 1.33 21.07
CA GLN A 91 -17.62 1.98 21.03
C GLN A 91 -18.56 1.35 22.05
#